data_AF-K2EPD8-F1
#
_entry.id   AF-K2EPD8-F1
#
_cell.length_a   1.000
_cell.length_b   1.000
_cell.length_c   1.000
_cell.angle_alpha   90.00
_cell.angle_beta   90.00
_cell.angle_gamma   90.00
#
_symmetry.space_group_name_H-M   'P 1'
#
loop_
_entity.id
_entity.type
_entity.pdbx_description
1 polymer ?
#
loop_
_entity_poly.entity_id
_entity_poly.type
_entity_poly.pdbx_seq_one_letter_code
_entity_poly.pdbx_strand_id
1 'polypeptide(L)'
;MTISSKLSFSAFILILAALTFYGYPVIKDRYTTISEEKTQTKSATTSDESSLPSESPETIFDQQPGDIEEGEEAAEADTFVQVLPADCKNECKNFQIEEDIAYCKQICGLTAPKKQAAGCDALDDLEKDYCLKDQAITKTDPKICEKIEDAGIKKSCKNRLIEDIVDAQNLQQ
;
A
#
# COMPACT_ATOMS: atom_id res chain seq x y z
N MET A 1 53.28 -10.84 12.25
CA MET A 1 53.61 -9.40 12.27
C MET A 1 52.65 -8.69 13.21
N THR A 2 53.11 -8.12 14.32
CA THR A 2 52.28 -7.29 15.20
C THR A 2 52.28 -5.84 14.71
N ILE A 3 51.59 -5.57 13.62
CA ILE A 3 51.42 -4.20 13.11
C ILE A 3 50.66 -3.39 14.17
N SER A 4 51.19 -2.22 14.51
CA SER A 4 50.80 -1.44 15.67
C SER A 4 49.29 -1.18 15.76
N SER A 5 48.60 -1.81 16.72
CA SER A 5 47.14 -1.65 16.94
C SER A 5 46.70 -0.18 17.00
N LYS A 6 47.52 0.69 17.60
CA LYS A 6 47.31 2.15 17.66
C LYS A 6 47.13 2.81 16.28
N LEU A 7 47.85 2.34 15.25
CA LEU A 7 47.79 2.84 13.88
C LEU A 7 46.47 2.45 13.18
N SER A 8 45.98 1.23 13.44
CA SER A 8 44.67 0.77 12.96
C SER A 8 43.54 1.58 13.61
N PHE A 9 43.65 1.89 14.90
CA PHE A 9 42.65 2.68 15.62
C PHE A 9 42.63 4.15 15.15
N SER A 10 43.79 4.77 14.92
CA SER A 10 43.84 6.13 14.34
C SER A 10 43.26 6.20 12.93
N ALA A 11 43.49 5.17 12.09
CA ALA A 11 42.90 5.11 10.75
C ALA A 11 41.37 5.00 10.81
N PHE A 12 40.82 4.19 11.72
CA PHE A 12 39.38 4.04 11.90
C PHE A 12 38.71 5.35 12.38
N ILE A 13 39.33 6.09 13.31
CA ILE A 13 38.84 7.40 13.75
C ILE A 13 38.83 8.41 12.60
N LEU A 14 39.88 8.45 11.76
CA LEU A 14 39.93 9.35 10.60
C LEU A 14 38.85 9.02 9.57
N ILE A 15 38.55 7.73 9.34
CA ILE A 15 37.46 7.30 8.46
C ILE A 15 36.10 7.73 9.01
N LEU A 16 35.85 7.53 10.31
CA LEU A 16 34.60 7.99 10.94
C LEU A 16 34.44 9.51 10.90
N ALA A 17 35.52 10.27 11.13
CA ALA A 17 35.51 11.73 11.02
C ALA A 17 35.22 12.21 9.58
N ALA A 18 35.77 11.53 8.58
CA ALA A 18 35.46 11.82 7.17
C ALA A 18 34.00 11.51 6.83
N LEU A 19 33.47 10.36 7.27
CA LEU A 19 32.08 9.95 7.04
C LEU A 19 31.08 10.90 7.71
N THR A 20 31.32 11.33 8.95
CA THR A 20 30.43 12.29 9.63
C THR A 20 30.50 13.67 8.99
N PHE A 21 31.69 14.16 8.60
CA PHE A 21 31.85 15.43 7.90
C PHE A 21 31.13 15.44 6.54
N TYR A 22 31.20 14.35 5.78
CA TYR A 22 30.57 14.24 4.46
C TYR A 22 29.06 13.96 4.53
N GLY A 23 28.59 13.25 5.57
CA GLY A 23 27.17 12.98 5.80
C GLY A 23 26.41 14.16 6.41
N TYR A 24 27.07 15.03 7.19
CA TYR A 24 26.47 16.18 7.86
C TYR A 24 25.61 17.10 6.95
N PRO A 25 26.08 17.56 5.75
CA PRO A 25 25.24 18.40 4.88
C PRO A 25 23.97 17.67 4.39
N VAL A 26 24.10 16.39 3.99
CA VAL A 26 22.96 15.59 3.49
C VAL A 26 21.88 15.40 4.55
N ILE A 27 22.28 15.28 5.82
CA ILE A 27 21.36 15.22 6.95
C ILE A 27 20.76 16.61 7.23
N LYS A 28 21.58 17.67 7.24
CA LYS A 28 21.12 19.04 7.52
C LYS A 28 19.96 19.44 6.61
N ASP A 29 20.12 19.28 5.30
CA ASP A 29 19.13 19.68 4.28
C ASP A 29 17.79 18.91 4.38
N ARG A 30 17.75 17.79 5.14
CA ARG A 30 16.51 17.05 5.43
C ARG A 30 15.79 17.52 6.69
N TYR A 31 16.52 18.06 7.68
CA TYR A 31 15.94 18.44 8.98
C TYR A 31 15.67 19.93 9.13
N THR A 32 16.39 20.82 8.44
CA THR A 32 16.13 22.27 8.53
C THR A 32 14.77 22.68 7.94
N THR A 33 14.30 22.00 6.90
CA THR A 33 13.06 22.32 6.18
C THR A 33 11.78 22.06 7.01
N ILE A 34 11.87 21.28 8.08
CA ILE A 34 10.74 20.90 8.93
C ILE A 34 10.44 21.99 9.98
N SER A 35 11.35 22.95 10.19
CA SER A 35 11.32 23.85 11.36
C SER A 35 10.81 25.28 11.10
N GLU A 36 10.45 25.64 9.86
CA GLU A 36 10.01 27.00 9.50
C GLU A 36 8.55 27.12 9.02
N GLU A 37 7.74 26.06 9.08
CA GLU A 37 6.29 26.19 8.83
C GLU A 37 5.52 26.64 10.09
N LYS A 38 5.75 27.91 10.49
CA LYS A 38 4.78 28.61 11.35
C LYS A 38 4.75 30.13 11.11
N THR A 39 3.66 30.58 10.50
CA THR A 39 3.21 31.98 10.39
C THR A 39 3.84 32.82 9.27
N GLN A 40 3.16 32.92 8.12
CA GLN A 40 2.43 34.16 7.79
C GLN A 40 1.44 34.03 6.61
N THR A 41 0.21 34.45 6.85
CA THR A 41 -0.80 34.70 5.81
C THR A 41 -0.75 36.17 5.39
N LYS A 42 -0.37 36.49 4.14
CA LYS A 42 -0.93 37.64 3.40
C LYS A 42 -0.54 37.72 1.90
N SER A 43 -1.53 37.38 1.08
CA SER A 43 -1.87 37.88 -0.28
C SER A 43 -0.96 38.89 -0.99
N ALA A 44 -0.46 38.53 -2.17
CA ALA A 44 -0.74 39.16 -3.48
C ALA A 44 0.12 38.52 -4.61
N THR A 45 -0.21 38.46 -5.91
CA THR A 45 -1.46 38.50 -6.70
C THR A 45 -1.07 38.22 -8.16
N THR A 46 -1.65 37.21 -8.84
CA THR A 46 -1.58 36.95 -10.31
C THR A 46 -0.16 36.59 -10.84
N SER A 47 0.09 35.57 -11.68
CA SER A 47 -0.71 34.58 -12.43
C SER A 47 0.19 33.38 -12.78
N ASP A 48 -0.23 32.17 -13.17
CA ASP A 48 -1.42 31.29 -13.04
C ASP A 48 -0.89 29.89 -13.54
N GLU A 49 -1.59 28.82 -13.94
CA GLU A 49 -2.99 28.43 -14.24
C GLU A 49 -3.09 26.89 -14.05
N SER A 50 -4.30 26.31 -13.90
CA SER A 50 -4.60 24.86 -13.89
C SER A 50 -3.99 24.03 -12.73
N SER A 51 -4.66 23.48 -11.71
CA SER A 51 -6.06 23.31 -11.24
C SER A 51 -6.38 21.81 -11.00
N LEU A 52 -6.58 21.42 -9.74
CA LEU A 52 -7.41 20.28 -9.29
C LEU A 52 -7.66 20.45 -7.77
N PRO A 53 -8.89 20.29 -7.26
CA PRO A 53 -9.24 20.66 -5.88
C PRO A 53 -9.05 19.49 -4.89
N SER A 54 -8.85 19.86 -3.62
CA SER A 54 -8.88 18.94 -2.47
C SER A 54 -9.61 19.62 -1.31
N GLU A 55 -10.92 19.86 -1.47
CA GLU A 55 -11.75 20.34 -0.37
C GLU A 55 -12.10 19.19 0.59
N SER A 56 -11.64 19.32 1.83
CA SER A 56 -12.25 18.65 2.98
C SER A 56 -13.28 19.60 3.59
N PRO A 57 -14.47 19.09 3.95
CA PRO A 57 -15.19 19.60 5.10
C PRO A 57 -15.35 18.49 6.16
N GLU A 58 -14.78 18.70 7.35
CA GLU A 58 -15.19 17.97 8.54
C GLU A 58 -16.60 18.45 8.95
N THR A 59 -17.63 17.62 8.75
CA THR A 59 -18.98 17.93 9.23
C THR A 59 -19.22 17.31 10.60
N ILE A 60 -19.13 18.14 11.64
CA ILE A 60 -19.64 17.85 12.97
C ILE A 60 -21.14 17.52 12.86
N PHE A 61 -21.57 16.37 13.38
CA PHE A 61 -22.98 15.98 13.38
C PHE A 61 -23.54 16.03 14.80
N ASP A 62 -24.23 17.13 15.13
CA ASP A 62 -24.92 17.30 16.40
C ASP A 62 -26.14 16.37 16.47
N GLN A 63 -26.26 15.60 17.55
CA GLN A 63 -27.24 14.52 17.66
C GLN A 63 -28.47 14.99 18.44
N GLN A 64 -29.45 15.55 17.73
CA GLN A 64 -30.76 15.88 18.31
C GLN A 64 -31.75 14.72 18.13
N PRO A 65 -32.37 14.20 19.21
CA PRO A 65 -33.43 13.20 19.10
C PRO A 65 -34.71 13.85 18.58
N GLY A 66 -35.34 13.21 17.60
CA GLY A 66 -36.69 13.52 17.14
C GLY A 66 -37.47 12.23 16.99
N ASP A 67 -38.63 12.14 17.65
CA ASP A 67 -39.53 11.00 17.54
C ASP A 67 -40.09 10.92 16.11
N ILE A 68 -40.08 9.73 15.51
CA ILE A 68 -40.70 9.43 14.21
C ILE A 68 -41.56 8.18 14.38
N GLU A 69 -42.78 8.24 13.86
CA GLU A 69 -43.82 7.21 14.01
C GLU A 69 -43.56 5.97 13.13
N GLU A 70 -44.26 4.87 13.43
CA GLU A 70 -44.09 3.56 12.78
C GLU A 70 -44.48 3.61 11.29
N GLY A 71 -43.48 3.61 10.41
CA GLY A 71 -43.61 3.36 8.97
C GLY A 71 -43.02 2.00 8.58
N GLU A 72 -43.86 1.01 8.33
CA GLU A 72 -43.44 -0.37 8.02
C GLU A 72 -43.01 -0.52 6.54
N GLU A 73 -41.90 0.12 6.16
CA GLU A 73 -41.15 -0.22 4.94
C GLU A 73 -39.91 -1.06 5.30
N ALA A 74 -39.72 -2.17 4.58
CA ALA A 74 -38.59 -3.07 4.79
C ALA A 74 -37.30 -2.45 4.25
N ALA A 75 -36.65 -1.62 5.06
CA ALA A 75 -35.31 -1.13 4.79
C ALA A 75 -34.31 -2.30 4.81
N GLU A 76 -33.90 -2.75 3.62
CA GLU A 76 -32.70 -3.57 3.39
C GLU A 76 -31.48 -2.79 3.91
N ALA A 77 -31.21 -2.92 5.21
CA ALA A 77 -30.12 -2.22 5.87
C ALA A 77 -28.80 -2.85 5.42
N ASP A 78 -28.08 -2.14 4.55
CA ASP A 78 -26.81 -2.52 3.92
C ASP A 78 -25.72 -2.77 5.00
N THR A 79 -25.72 -3.99 5.54
CA THR A 79 -25.10 -4.33 6.83
C THR A 79 -23.74 -4.92 6.59
N PHE A 80 -22.76 -4.03 6.35
CA PHE A 80 -21.37 -4.36 6.02
C PHE A 80 -20.82 -5.60 6.77
N VAL A 81 -20.70 -6.70 6.04
CA VAL A 81 -20.46 -8.03 6.61
C VAL A 81 -19.01 -8.22 7.01
N GLN A 82 -18.76 -8.24 8.32
CA GLN A 82 -17.42 -8.41 8.89
C GLN A 82 -16.99 -9.89 8.86
N VAL A 83 -16.00 -10.22 8.04
CA VAL A 83 -15.40 -11.55 7.96
C VAL A 83 -14.33 -11.71 9.04
N LEU A 84 -14.50 -12.64 9.97
CA LEU A 84 -13.56 -12.89 11.07
C LEU A 84 -12.58 -14.01 10.70
N PRO A 85 -11.37 -14.07 11.32
CA PRO A 85 -10.43 -15.18 11.14
C PRO A 85 -10.97 -16.56 11.56
N ALA A 86 -12.10 -16.61 12.26
CA ALA A 86 -12.83 -17.84 12.57
C ALA A 86 -13.65 -18.35 11.37
N ASP A 87 -14.22 -17.46 10.55
CA ASP A 87 -15.04 -17.83 9.39
C ASP A 87 -14.18 -18.42 8.27
N CYS A 88 -12.98 -17.86 8.07
CA CYS A 88 -11.98 -18.44 7.17
C CYS A 88 -11.61 -19.88 7.57
N LYS A 89 -11.50 -20.17 8.88
CA LYS A 89 -11.24 -21.52 9.40
C LYS A 89 -12.44 -22.46 9.26
N ASN A 90 -13.66 -21.92 9.17
CA ASN A 90 -14.88 -22.69 8.92
C ASN A 90 -15.29 -22.69 7.43
N GLU A 91 -14.38 -22.32 6.51
CA GLU A 91 -14.63 -22.27 5.06
C GLU A 91 -15.86 -21.42 4.67
N CYS A 92 -16.12 -20.34 5.40
CA CYS A 92 -17.24 -19.41 5.21
C CYS A 92 -18.65 -20.00 5.43
N LYS A 93 -18.78 -21.16 6.08
CA LYS A 93 -20.07 -21.86 6.31
C LYS A 93 -21.03 -21.16 7.29
N ASN A 94 -20.61 -20.06 7.90
CA ASN A 94 -21.44 -19.27 8.82
C ASN A 94 -22.37 -18.28 8.08
N PHE A 95 -22.04 -17.95 6.82
CA PHE A 95 -22.81 -17.03 5.99
C PHE A 95 -23.93 -17.78 5.25
N GLN A 96 -25.08 -17.12 5.07
CA GLN A 96 -26.26 -17.71 4.40
C GLN A 96 -26.53 -17.12 3.01
N ILE A 97 -26.09 -15.89 2.76
CA ILE A 97 -26.23 -15.21 1.46
C ILE A 97 -25.08 -15.65 0.55
N GLU A 98 -25.35 -15.97 -0.72
CA GLU A 98 -24.32 -16.45 -1.65
C GLU A 98 -23.23 -15.39 -1.92
N GLU A 99 -23.61 -14.12 -1.87
CA GLU A 99 -22.73 -12.96 -2.01
C GLU A 99 -21.77 -12.82 -0.82
N ASP A 100 -22.26 -12.94 0.42
CA ASP A 100 -21.42 -13.01 1.64
C ASP A 100 -20.45 -14.19 1.59
N ILE A 101 -20.94 -15.36 1.16
CA ILE A 101 -20.12 -16.57 1.01
C ILE A 101 -19.01 -16.34 -0.02
N ALA A 102 -19.30 -15.64 -1.12
CA ALA A 102 -18.32 -15.28 -2.14
C ALA A 102 -17.30 -14.24 -1.62
N TYR A 103 -17.77 -13.19 -0.95
CA TYR A 103 -16.93 -12.15 -0.35
C TYR A 103 -16.00 -12.73 0.72
N CYS A 104 -16.52 -13.54 1.64
CA CYS A 104 -15.71 -14.26 2.63
C CYS A 104 -14.67 -15.17 1.95
N LYS A 105 -15.04 -15.94 0.92
CA LYS A 105 -14.07 -16.79 0.20
C LYS A 105 -12.99 -15.99 -0.50
N GLN A 106 -13.28 -14.79 -0.98
CA GLN A 106 -12.30 -13.86 -1.54
C GLN A 106 -11.36 -13.31 -0.46
N ILE A 107 -11.89 -12.79 0.65
CA ILE A 107 -11.10 -12.27 1.79
C ILE A 107 -10.21 -13.37 2.41
N CYS A 108 -10.73 -14.58 2.55
CA CYS A 108 -10.02 -15.72 3.13
C CYS A 108 -9.08 -16.45 2.17
N GLY A 109 -8.97 -16.04 0.90
CA GLY A 109 -8.15 -16.72 -0.11
C GLY A 109 -8.63 -18.12 -0.50
N LEU A 110 -9.89 -18.47 -0.20
CA LEU A 110 -10.50 -19.78 -0.45
C LEU A 110 -11.09 -19.91 -1.85
N THR A 111 -11.39 -18.80 -2.53
CA THR A 111 -11.62 -18.82 -3.97
C THR A 111 -10.34 -19.26 -4.66
N ALA A 112 -10.37 -20.42 -5.33
CA ALA A 112 -9.34 -20.78 -6.28
C ALA A 112 -9.16 -19.62 -7.29
N PRO A 113 -7.92 -19.19 -7.60
CA PRO A 113 -7.70 -18.08 -8.50
C PRO A 113 -8.39 -18.40 -9.83
N LYS A 114 -9.24 -17.49 -10.32
CA LYS A 114 -9.94 -17.63 -11.60
C LYS A 114 -8.88 -17.82 -12.69
N LYS A 115 -8.63 -19.08 -13.09
CA LYS A 115 -7.78 -19.40 -14.24
C LYS A 115 -8.45 -18.80 -15.46
N GLN A 116 -8.03 -17.60 -15.83
CA GLN A 116 -8.44 -16.94 -17.06
C GLN A 116 -8.12 -17.89 -18.21
N ALA A 117 -9.16 -18.47 -18.82
CA ALA A 117 -9.01 -19.66 -19.65
C ALA A 117 -8.17 -19.42 -20.93
N ALA A 118 -8.01 -18.16 -21.32
CA ALA A 118 -7.20 -17.72 -22.45
C ALA A 118 -5.84 -17.11 -22.06
N GLY A 119 -5.53 -16.97 -20.77
CA GLY A 119 -4.34 -16.28 -20.26
C GLY A 119 -4.38 -14.75 -20.43
N CYS A 120 -3.34 -14.06 -19.96
CA CYS A 120 -3.27 -12.59 -20.02
C CYS A 120 -3.15 -12.03 -21.45
N ASP A 121 -2.68 -12.85 -22.40
CA ASP A 121 -2.47 -12.45 -23.80
C ASP A 121 -3.80 -12.28 -24.59
N ALA A 122 -4.95 -12.53 -23.94
CA ALA A 122 -6.31 -12.34 -24.47
C ALA A 122 -7.09 -11.23 -23.73
N LEU A 123 -6.38 -10.41 -22.95
CA LEU A 123 -6.89 -9.17 -22.35
C LEU A 123 -6.17 -7.98 -23.00
N ASP A 124 -6.82 -6.82 -22.98
CA ASP A 124 -6.29 -5.56 -23.49
C ASP A 124 -6.00 -4.56 -22.36
N ASP A 125 -5.26 -3.50 -22.71
CA ASP A 125 -4.92 -2.35 -21.86
C ASP A 125 -4.61 -2.68 -20.39
N LEU A 126 -5.38 -2.13 -19.44
CA LEU A 126 -5.11 -2.19 -18.01
C LEU A 126 -5.41 -3.57 -17.40
N GLU A 127 -6.36 -4.33 -17.97
CA GLU A 127 -6.73 -5.66 -17.48
C GLU A 127 -5.61 -6.68 -17.73
N LYS A 128 -4.97 -6.58 -18.91
CA LYS A 128 -3.76 -7.30 -19.28
C LYS A 128 -2.62 -7.06 -18.28
N ASP A 129 -2.38 -5.80 -17.93
CA ASP A 129 -1.32 -5.40 -16.99
C ASP A 129 -1.58 -5.91 -15.57
N TYR A 130 -2.83 -5.87 -15.08
CA TYR A 130 -3.18 -6.50 -13.81
C TYR A 130 -3.05 -8.03 -13.84
N CYS A 131 -3.46 -8.69 -14.94
CA CYS A 131 -3.24 -10.13 -15.09
C CYS A 131 -1.76 -10.49 -15.10
N LEU A 132 -0.92 -9.73 -15.80
CA LEU A 132 0.52 -9.92 -15.83
C LEU A 132 1.13 -9.72 -14.43
N LYS A 133 0.65 -8.74 -13.65
CA LYS A 133 1.06 -8.54 -12.24
C LYS A 133 0.74 -9.77 -11.39
N ASP A 134 -0.50 -10.24 -11.41
CA ASP A 134 -0.94 -11.37 -10.58
C ASP A 134 -0.28 -12.69 -11.03
N GLN A 135 -0.02 -12.84 -12.34
CA GLN A 135 0.74 -13.97 -12.87
C GLN A 135 2.23 -13.91 -12.48
N ALA A 136 2.85 -12.72 -12.42
CA ALA A 136 4.22 -12.53 -11.96
C ALA A 136 4.36 -12.96 -10.50
N ILE A 137 3.46 -12.49 -9.63
CA ILE A 137 3.40 -12.84 -8.20
C ILE A 137 3.21 -14.37 -8.05
N THR A 138 2.18 -14.95 -8.67
CA THR A 138 1.84 -16.37 -8.56
C THR A 138 2.95 -17.31 -9.03
N LYS A 139 3.81 -16.87 -9.96
CA LYS A 139 4.96 -17.65 -10.48
C LYS A 139 6.31 -17.21 -9.87
N THR A 140 6.33 -16.14 -9.08
CA THR A 140 7.53 -15.48 -8.57
C THR A 140 8.55 -15.13 -9.68
N ASP A 141 8.09 -14.77 -10.88
CA ASP A 141 8.95 -14.44 -12.03
C ASP A 141 8.97 -12.92 -12.31
N PRO A 142 10.06 -12.19 -11.97
CA PRO A 142 10.17 -10.76 -12.20
C PRO A 142 10.18 -10.39 -13.69
N LYS A 143 10.45 -11.32 -14.61
CA LYS A 143 10.41 -11.07 -16.06
C LYS A 143 8.99 -10.82 -16.56
N ILE A 144 7.97 -11.30 -15.85
CA ILE A 144 6.58 -11.04 -16.19
C ILE A 144 6.23 -9.58 -15.84
N CYS A 145 6.74 -9.04 -14.71
CA CYS A 145 6.64 -7.61 -14.41
C CYS A 145 7.29 -6.71 -15.48
N GLU A 146 8.26 -7.20 -16.26
CA GLU A 146 8.85 -6.42 -17.34
C GLU A 146 7.96 -6.28 -18.58
N LYS A 147 6.97 -7.17 -18.75
CA LYS A 147 6.00 -7.12 -19.86
C LYS A 147 4.87 -6.10 -19.67
N ILE A 148 4.69 -5.61 -18.45
CA ILE A 148 3.64 -4.66 -18.08
C ILE A 148 3.93 -3.31 -18.74
N GLU A 149 2.89 -2.69 -19.30
CA GLU A 149 3.01 -1.46 -20.09
C GLU A 149 2.85 -0.21 -19.21
N ASP A 150 1.89 -0.19 -18.28
CA ASP A 150 1.75 0.88 -17.29
C ASP A 150 2.89 0.88 -16.26
N ALA A 151 3.50 2.06 -16.08
CA ALA A 151 4.63 2.26 -15.17
C ALA A 151 4.25 2.12 -13.69
N GLY A 152 3.00 2.42 -13.31
CA GLY A 152 2.49 2.30 -11.95
C GLY A 152 2.29 0.84 -11.53
N ILE A 153 1.54 0.07 -12.34
CA ILE A 153 1.32 -1.37 -12.16
C ILE A 153 2.66 -2.11 -12.25
N LYS A 154 3.55 -1.73 -13.18
CA LYS A 154 4.90 -2.33 -13.29
C LYS A 154 5.77 -2.11 -12.05
N LYS A 155 5.69 -0.93 -11.43
CA LYS A 155 6.35 -0.65 -10.14
C LYS A 155 5.70 -1.43 -8.99
N SER A 156 4.37 -1.46 -8.93
CA SER A 156 3.62 -2.26 -7.95
C SER A 156 3.96 -3.75 -8.02
N CYS A 157 4.04 -4.31 -9.23
CA CYS A 157 4.44 -5.69 -9.51
C CYS A 157 5.80 -6.02 -8.89
N LYS A 158 6.81 -5.19 -9.16
CA LYS A 158 8.18 -5.39 -8.66
C LYS A 158 8.25 -5.27 -7.14
N ASN A 159 7.57 -4.29 -6.55
CA ASN A 159 7.52 -4.14 -5.09
C ASN A 159 6.90 -5.37 -4.43
N ARG A 160 5.69 -5.77 -4.86
CA ARG A 160 4.96 -6.90 -4.26
C ARG A 160 5.72 -8.22 -4.42
N LEU A 161 6.30 -8.46 -5.59
CA LEU A 161 7.12 -9.65 -5.83
C LEU A 161 8.39 -9.69 -4.97
N ILE A 162 8.97 -8.54 -4.59
CA ILE A 162 10.08 -8.47 -3.64
C ILE A 162 9.59 -8.74 -2.20
N GLU A 163 8.44 -8.18 -1.81
CA GLU A 163 7.79 -8.46 -0.51
C GLU A 163 7.54 -9.97 -0.34
N ASP A 164 6.86 -10.59 -1.30
CA ASP A 164 6.53 -12.02 -1.27
C ASP A 164 7.79 -12.93 -1.21
N ILE A 165 8.90 -12.54 -1.87
CA ILE A 165 10.18 -13.26 -1.79
C ILE A 165 10.82 -13.13 -0.40
N VAL A 166 10.76 -11.94 0.22
CA VAL A 166 11.34 -11.69 1.56
C VAL A 166 10.52 -12.42 2.62
N ASP A 167 9.19 -12.33 2.57
CA ASP A 167 8.29 -13.01 3.51
C ASP A 167 8.43 -14.54 3.40
N ALA A 168 8.56 -15.09 2.19
CA ALA A 168 8.82 -16.52 1.98
C ALA A 168 10.18 -16.99 2.57
N GLN A 169 11.19 -16.12 2.66
CA GLN A 169 12.48 -16.43 3.32
C GLN A 169 12.39 -16.31 4.85
N ASN A 170 11.57 -15.39 5.37
CA ASN A 170 11.33 -15.23 6.80
C ASN A 170 10.52 -16.39 7.39
N LEU A 171 9.64 -17.02 6.59
CA LEU A 171 8.86 -18.20 6.98
C LEU A 171 9.63 -19.53 6.93
N GLN A 172 10.94 -19.52 6.63
CA GLN A 172 11.81 -20.71 6.55
C GLN A 172 12.93 -20.72 7.62
N GLN A 173 12.82 -19.87 8.66
CA GLN A 173 13.79 -19.72 9.76
C GLN A 173 13.15 -20.05 11.12
#